data_AF-A0A7J8L6J1-F1
#
_entry.id   AF-A0A7J8L6J1-F1
#
_cell.length_a   1.000
_cell.length_b   1.000
_cell.length_c   1.000
_cell.angle_alpha   90.00
_cell.angle_beta   90.00
_cell.angle_gamma   90.00
#
_symmetry.space_group_name_H-M   'P 1'
#
loop_
_entity.id
_entity.type
_entity.pdbx_description
1 polymer ?
#
loop_
_entity_poly.entity_id
_entity_poly.type
_entity_poly.pdbx_seq_one_letter_code
_entity_poly.pdbx_strand_id
1 'polypeptide(L)'
;MAIPSLSLLFLFTSLPLVSSSPVKDPELVVQDLHRAINVSRRNLKYLSCATGNPIDDCWRCDPNWEKNRRRLADCAIGFGKNAIGGRDGKLYVVTDSSDDDPVNPKPGTLRHAVIQDEPLWIVFARDMTIQLKEELIMNSFKTIDGRGASVHIAGGPCITIQFVTNIIIHGLHIHDCKQGGNAMVRDSPRHYGWRTTSDGDGVSIFGGSHIWVDHNSLSNCKDGLIDAIYGSTAITISNNHMTHHDKVMLLGHSDSYMKDKNMQVTIAF
;
A
#
# COMPACT_ATOMS: atom_id res chain seq x y z
N MET A 1 -30.84 3.95 54.44
CA MET A 1 -30.07 4.85 53.57
C MET A 1 -29.42 4.00 52.49
N ALA A 2 -29.92 4.07 51.26
CA ALA A 2 -29.42 3.30 50.12
C ALA A 2 -28.54 4.20 49.26
N ILE A 3 -27.36 3.72 48.86
CA ILE A 3 -26.40 4.40 47.99
C ILE A 3 -26.74 4.02 46.54
N PRO A 4 -26.88 4.97 45.60
CA PRO A 4 -27.08 4.61 44.20
C PRO A 4 -25.74 4.33 43.52
N SER A 5 -25.63 3.16 42.88
CA SER A 5 -24.54 2.80 41.98
C SER A 5 -24.69 3.53 40.65
N LEU A 6 -23.73 4.37 40.29
CA LEU A 6 -23.67 4.98 38.96
C LEU A 6 -23.02 3.99 37.99
N SER A 7 -23.84 3.31 37.19
CA SER A 7 -23.38 2.44 36.11
C SER A 7 -22.90 3.31 34.94
N LEU A 8 -21.58 3.43 34.76
CA LEU A 8 -21.00 4.02 33.55
C LEU A 8 -21.25 3.05 32.37
N LEU A 9 -22.22 3.37 31.51
CA LEU A 9 -22.35 2.71 30.21
C LEU A 9 -21.20 3.16 29.31
N PHE A 10 -20.20 2.28 29.15
CA PHE A 10 -19.24 2.39 28.06
C PHE A 10 -19.97 2.09 26.74
N LEU A 11 -20.32 3.13 26.00
CA LEU A 11 -20.68 3.02 24.59
C LEU A 11 -19.40 2.67 23.82
N PHE A 12 -19.17 1.36 23.61
CA PHE A 12 -18.26 0.89 22.59
C PHE A 12 -18.82 1.30 21.22
N THR A 13 -18.33 2.41 20.67
CA THR A 13 -18.51 2.69 19.25
C THR A 13 -17.65 1.70 18.49
N SER A 14 -18.24 0.57 18.06
CA SER A 14 -17.60 -0.31 17.08
C SER A 14 -17.40 0.49 15.81
N LEU A 15 -16.14 0.83 15.50
CA LEU A 15 -15.75 1.27 14.18
C LEU A 15 -16.28 0.21 13.19
N PRO A 16 -17.07 0.58 12.19
CA PRO A 16 -17.58 -0.40 11.24
C PRO A 16 -16.38 -1.00 10.51
N LEU A 17 -16.24 -2.33 10.59
CA LEU A 17 -15.36 -3.09 9.71
C LEU A 17 -15.84 -2.78 8.28
N VAL A 18 -15.13 -1.90 7.57
CA VAL A 18 -15.43 -1.59 6.18
C VAL A 18 -15.05 -2.81 5.35
N SER A 19 -15.97 -3.77 5.27
CA SER A 19 -15.86 -4.89 4.35
C SER A 19 -16.08 -4.35 2.95
N SER A 20 -15.01 -4.16 2.18
CA SER A 20 -15.14 -3.90 0.75
C SER A 20 -15.88 -5.08 0.11
N SER A 21 -17.08 -4.85 -0.38
CA SER A 21 -17.79 -5.88 -1.14
C SER A 21 -17.11 -6.02 -2.51
N PRO A 22 -16.89 -7.25 -3.00
CA PRO A 22 -16.38 -7.43 -4.35
C PRO A 22 -17.29 -6.69 -5.34
N VAL A 23 -16.69 -6.15 -6.41
CA VAL A 23 -17.44 -5.54 -7.49
C VAL A 23 -18.38 -6.60 -8.06
N LYS A 24 -19.68 -6.30 -8.08
CA LYS A 24 -20.74 -7.25 -8.47
C LYS A 24 -20.60 -7.75 -9.91
N ASP A 25 -20.08 -6.89 -10.78
CA ASP A 25 -19.86 -7.19 -12.19
C ASP A 25 -18.38 -6.94 -12.54
N PRO A 26 -17.52 -7.97 -12.43
CA PRO A 26 -16.10 -7.84 -12.77
C PRO A 26 -15.87 -7.59 -14.26
N GLU A 27 -16.81 -7.97 -15.14
CA GLU A 27 -16.67 -7.80 -16.58
C GLU A 27 -16.70 -6.32 -16.97
N LEU A 28 -17.49 -5.50 -16.27
CA LEU A 28 -17.47 -4.05 -16.45
C LEU A 28 -16.11 -3.43 -16.14
N VAL A 29 -15.40 -3.95 -15.12
CA VAL A 29 -14.05 -3.47 -14.78
C VAL A 29 -13.06 -3.80 -15.89
N VAL A 30 -13.16 -5.00 -16.47
CA VAL A 30 -12.35 -5.44 -17.62
C VAL A 30 -12.65 -4.57 -18.86
N GLN A 31 -13.92 -4.27 -19.12
CA GLN A 31 -14.31 -3.40 -20.23
C GLN A 31 -13.80 -1.96 -20.06
N ASP A 32 -13.89 -1.40 -18.85
CA ASP A 32 -13.35 -0.09 -18.52
C ASP A 32 -11.82 -0.05 -18.72
N LEU A 33 -11.12 -1.10 -18.29
CA LEU A 33 -9.68 -1.26 -18.47
C LEU A 33 -9.30 -1.24 -19.96
N HIS A 34 -9.95 -2.09 -20.77
CA HIS A 34 -9.71 -2.12 -22.22
C HIS A 34 -10.04 -0.80 -22.90
N ARG A 35 -11.10 -0.11 -22.46
CA ARG A 35 -11.45 1.22 -22.96
C ARG A 35 -10.35 2.22 -22.67
N ALA A 36 -9.84 2.27 -21.44
CA ALA A 36 -8.76 3.16 -21.05
C ALA A 36 -7.49 2.92 -21.87
N ILE A 37 -7.09 1.66 -22.06
CA ILE A 37 -5.93 1.28 -22.89
C ILE A 37 -6.14 1.71 -24.35
N ASN A 38 -7.32 1.46 -24.91
CA ASN A 38 -7.61 1.85 -26.29
C ASN A 38 -7.59 3.37 -26.50
N VAL A 39 -8.10 4.15 -25.54
CA VAL A 39 -8.04 5.62 -25.58
C VAL A 39 -6.59 6.10 -25.53
N SER A 40 -5.80 5.59 -24.58
CA SER A 40 -4.38 5.95 -24.45
C SER A 40 -3.58 5.62 -25.72
N ARG A 41 -3.76 4.42 -26.30
CA ARG A 41 -3.12 4.03 -27.57
C ARG A 41 -3.51 4.92 -28.76
N ARG A 42 -4.77 5.35 -28.86
CA ARG A 42 -5.23 6.26 -29.93
C ARG A 42 -4.64 7.66 -29.81
N ASN A 43 -4.21 8.05 -28.61
CA ASN A 43 -3.61 9.35 -28.32
C ASN A 43 -2.08 9.38 -28.47
N LEU A 44 -1.48 8.26 -28.90
CA LEU A 44 -0.08 8.22 -29.33
C LEU A 44 0.11 9.13 -30.54
N LYS A 45 0.78 10.27 -30.34
CA LYS A 45 1.17 11.20 -31.40
C LYS A 45 2.66 11.46 -31.26
N TYR A 46 3.35 11.69 -32.38
CA TYR A 46 4.81 11.84 -32.43
C TYR A 46 5.39 12.94 -31.51
N LEU A 47 4.57 13.92 -31.10
CA LEU A 47 4.94 15.01 -30.19
C LEU A 47 4.12 15.01 -28.87
N SER A 48 3.36 13.95 -28.57
CA SER A 48 2.62 13.86 -27.30
C SER A 48 3.44 13.19 -26.21
N CYS A 49 3.19 13.58 -24.96
CA CYS A 49 3.74 12.89 -23.79
C CYS A 49 3.14 11.49 -23.56
N ALA A 50 2.07 11.14 -24.30
CA ALA A 50 1.38 9.87 -24.13
C ALA A 50 2.29 8.69 -24.51
N THR A 51 2.31 7.69 -23.65
CA THR A 51 3.12 6.47 -23.72
C THR A 51 2.32 5.25 -24.18
N GLY A 52 0.98 5.36 -24.23
CA GLY A 52 0.11 4.22 -24.49
C GLY A 52 -0.26 3.43 -23.23
N ASN A 53 0.22 3.89 -22.07
CA ASN A 53 -0.16 3.42 -20.76
C ASN A 53 -1.11 4.44 -20.09
N PRO A 54 -2.41 4.12 -19.92
CA PRO A 54 -3.40 5.05 -19.39
C PRO A 54 -3.13 5.51 -17.95
N ILE A 55 -2.44 4.72 -17.14
CA ILE A 55 -2.06 5.11 -15.77
C ILE A 55 -1.03 6.23 -15.85
N ASP A 56 0.06 5.99 -16.57
CA ASP A 56 1.16 6.95 -16.70
C ASP A 56 0.70 8.22 -17.43
N ASP A 57 -0.06 8.08 -18.50
CA ASP A 57 -0.57 9.21 -19.30
C ASP A 57 -1.48 10.15 -18.49
N CYS A 58 -2.12 9.64 -17.43
CA CYS A 58 -3.01 10.42 -16.57
C CYS A 58 -2.28 11.45 -15.68
N TRP A 59 -1.05 11.14 -15.25
CA TRP A 59 -0.28 11.99 -14.33
C TRP A 59 1.09 12.43 -14.84
N ARG A 60 1.83 11.61 -15.60
CA ARG A 60 3.20 11.94 -16.06
C ARG A 60 3.20 13.12 -17.03
N CYS A 61 2.10 13.33 -17.73
CA CYS A 61 1.94 14.44 -18.66
C CYS A 61 1.56 15.77 -18.01
N ASP A 62 1.41 15.80 -16.69
CA ASP A 62 1.32 17.06 -15.96
C ASP A 62 2.74 17.63 -15.73
N PRO A 63 3.14 18.73 -16.39
CA PRO A 63 4.46 19.33 -16.16
C PRO A 63 4.62 19.88 -14.74
N ASN A 64 3.52 20.01 -13.99
CA ASN A 64 3.51 20.43 -12.58
C ASN A 64 3.20 19.27 -11.62
N TRP A 65 3.44 18.02 -12.01
CA TRP A 65 3.17 16.84 -11.17
C TRP A 65 3.75 16.98 -9.75
N GLU A 66 4.90 17.65 -9.57
CA GLU A 66 5.51 17.89 -8.26
C GLU A 66 4.63 18.73 -7.33
N LYS A 67 3.94 19.73 -7.88
CA LYS A 67 2.98 20.56 -7.16
C LYS A 67 1.63 19.87 -7.00
N ASN A 68 1.32 18.96 -7.93
CA ASN A 68 0.08 18.20 -8.01
C ASN A 68 0.25 16.72 -7.64
N ARG A 69 1.18 16.38 -6.74
CA ARG A 69 1.57 14.98 -6.44
C ARG A 69 0.39 14.04 -6.23
N ARG A 70 -0.62 14.55 -5.51
CA ARG A 70 -1.84 13.84 -5.11
C ARG A 70 -2.75 13.45 -6.27
N ARG A 71 -2.64 14.10 -7.43
CA ARG A 71 -3.36 13.75 -8.67
C ARG A 71 -3.10 12.30 -9.10
N LEU A 72 -1.94 11.74 -8.73
CA LEU A 72 -1.63 10.33 -8.97
C LEU A 72 -2.75 9.41 -8.48
N ALA A 73 -3.37 9.69 -7.32
CA ALA A 73 -4.40 8.83 -6.74
C ALA A 73 -5.70 8.75 -7.57
N ASP A 74 -5.89 9.64 -8.55
CA ASP A 74 -7.03 9.61 -9.46
C ASP A 74 -6.74 8.80 -10.74
N CYS A 75 -5.51 8.27 -10.89
CA CYS A 75 -5.03 7.61 -12.11
C CYS A 75 -5.02 6.08 -12.03
N ALA A 76 -5.36 5.50 -10.89
CA ALA A 76 -5.50 4.06 -10.74
C ALA A 76 -6.62 3.53 -11.64
N ILE A 77 -6.41 2.35 -12.23
CA ILE A 77 -7.41 1.64 -13.04
C ILE A 77 -7.59 0.21 -12.53
N GLY A 78 -8.54 -0.53 -13.10
CA GLY A 78 -8.82 -1.91 -12.69
C GLY A 78 -9.57 -2.00 -11.36
N PHE A 79 -9.39 -3.10 -10.63
CA PHE A 79 -10.11 -3.34 -9.38
C PHE A 79 -9.67 -2.41 -8.24
N GLY A 80 -8.40 -1.99 -8.23
CA GLY A 80 -7.86 -1.02 -7.29
C GLY A 80 -8.11 0.45 -7.65
N LYS A 81 -8.93 0.77 -8.67
CA LYS A 81 -9.16 2.16 -9.14
C LYS A 81 -9.65 3.14 -8.08
N ASN A 82 -10.25 2.64 -7.00
CA ASN A 82 -10.77 3.43 -5.89
C ASN A 82 -9.79 3.55 -4.71
N ALA A 83 -8.55 3.06 -4.83
CA ALA A 83 -7.52 3.23 -3.82
C ALA A 83 -7.06 4.69 -3.77
N ILE A 84 -7.64 5.48 -2.86
CA ILE A 84 -7.31 6.93 -2.78
C ILE A 84 -6.06 7.23 -1.96
N GLY A 85 -5.50 6.23 -1.27
CA GLY A 85 -4.33 6.40 -0.42
C GLY A 85 -4.52 7.52 0.62
N GLY A 86 -3.50 8.35 0.77
CA GLY A 86 -3.52 9.55 1.61
C GLY A 86 -3.89 10.85 0.89
N ARG A 87 -4.55 10.79 -0.28
CA ARG A 87 -4.87 11.97 -1.13
C ARG A 87 -5.48 13.12 -0.34
N ASP A 88 -6.44 12.83 0.51
CA ASP A 88 -7.21 13.85 1.24
C ASP A 88 -6.53 14.27 2.56
N GLY A 89 -5.28 13.84 2.74
CA GLY A 89 -4.44 14.10 3.89
C GLY A 89 -3.43 15.23 3.73
N LYS A 90 -2.63 15.42 4.79
CA LYS A 90 -1.48 16.33 4.77
C LYS A 90 -0.26 15.64 4.15
N LEU A 91 0.65 16.45 3.65
CA LEU A 91 1.98 15.99 3.27
C LEU A 91 2.77 15.66 4.54
N TYR A 92 3.40 14.49 4.58
CA TYR A 92 4.38 14.13 5.60
C TYR A 92 5.73 13.89 4.91
N VAL A 93 6.78 14.57 5.37
CA VAL A 93 8.12 14.43 4.78
C VAL A 93 8.99 13.59 5.71
N VAL A 94 9.40 12.41 5.23
CA VAL A 94 10.39 11.56 5.90
C VAL A 94 11.76 12.23 5.76
N THR A 95 12.38 12.49 6.90
CA THR A 95 13.67 13.17 7.03
C THR A 95 14.73 12.33 7.74
N ASP A 96 14.30 11.25 8.40
CA ASP A 96 15.11 10.31 9.15
C ASP A 96 14.83 8.89 8.63
N SER A 97 15.87 8.18 8.19
CA SER A 97 15.78 6.82 7.63
C SER A 97 15.94 5.72 8.67
N SER A 98 16.13 6.06 9.95
CA SER A 98 16.26 5.09 11.05
C SER A 98 14.93 4.42 11.41
N ASP A 99 15.02 3.22 11.96
CA ASP A 99 13.89 2.41 12.43
C ASP A 99 14.23 1.64 13.72
N ASP A 100 14.85 2.33 14.68
CA ASP A 100 15.48 1.68 15.85
C ASP A 100 14.48 1.07 16.84
N ASP A 101 13.28 1.64 16.93
CA ASP A 101 12.20 1.24 17.85
C ASP A 101 10.88 1.03 17.10
N PRO A 102 10.48 -0.23 16.85
CA PRO A 102 9.23 -0.60 16.20
C PRO A 102 7.97 -0.24 17.01
N VAL A 103 8.11 0.05 18.30
CA VAL A 103 7.02 0.42 19.20
C VAL A 103 6.93 1.94 19.37
N ASN A 104 8.03 2.67 19.43
CA ASN A 104 8.03 4.12 19.64
C ASN A 104 8.79 4.85 18.52
N PRO A 105 8.25 4.86 17.28
CA PRO A 105 8.93 5.49 16.16
C PRO A 105 9.00 7.02 16.33
N LYS A 106 10.17 7.60 16.03
CA LYS A 106 10.41 9.05 16.10
C LYS A 106 9.64 9.80 14.99
N PRO A 107 9.04 10.97 15.27
CA PRO A 107 8.59 11.87 14.22
C PRO A 107 9.71 12.17 13.21
N GLY A 108 9.36 12.22 11.93
CA GLY A 108 10.31 12.31 10.82
C GLY A 108 10.73 10.97 10.20
N THR A 109 10.44 9.83 10.84
CA THR A 109 10.68 8.50 10.24
C THR A 109 9.47 8.01 9.42
N LEU A 110 9.71 7.02 8.56
CA LEU A 110 8.66 6.35 7.79
C LEU A 110 7.68 5.60 8.71
N ARG A 111 8.18 4.85 9.71
CA ARG A 111 7.31 4.11 10.64
C ARG A 111 6.37 5.03 11.39
N HIS A 112 6.84 6.19 11.86
CA HIS A 112 5.96 7.16 12.50
C HIS A 112 4.90 7.67 11.53
N ALA A 113 5.24 7.92 10.27
CA ALA A 113 4.29 8.43 9.27
C ALA A 113 3.14 7.44 8.99
N VAL A 114 3.47 6.17 8.75
CA VAL A 114 2.49 5.19 8.25
C VAL A 114 1.48 4.75 9.30
N ILE A 115 1.78 4.93 10.59
CA ILE A 115 0.87 4.52 11.67
C ILE A 115 -0.15 5.61 12.04
N GLN A 116 -0.03 6.85 11.56
CA GLN A 116 -0.92 7.94 12.01
C GLN A 116 -2.40 7.66 11.70
N ASP A 117 -3.30 8.19 12.53
CA ASP A 117 -4.75 8.02 12.34
C ASP A 117 -5.24 8.79 11.10
N GLU A 118 -4.73 10.00 10.88
CA GLU A 118 -5.11 10.80 9.72
C GLU A 118 -4.58 10.24 8.39
N PRO A 119 -5.27 10.53 7.26
CA PRO A 119 -4.71 10.30 5.95
C PRO A 119 -3.40 11.06 5.76
N LEU A 120 -2.39 10.42 5.18
CA LEU A 120 -1.10 11.06 4.91
C LEU A 120 -0.54 10.71 3.54
N TRP A 121 -0.11 11.75 2.81
CA TRP A 121 0.73 11.61 1.62
C TRP A 121 2.19 11.72 2.03
N ILE A 122 2.88 10.59 2.07
CA ILE A 122 4.22 10.44 2.63
C ILE A 122 5.24 10.55 1.49
N VAL A 123 6.17 11.50 1.61
CA VAL A 123 7.28 11.74 0.67
C VAL A 123 8.61 11.74 1.40
N PHE A 124 9.70 11.81 0.65
CA PHE A 124 11.05 11.68 1.18
C PHE A 124 11.87 12.93 0.88
N ALA A 125 12.58 13.45 1.88
CA ALA A 125 13.35 14.69 1.74
C ALA A 125 14.60 14.55 0.85
N ARG A 126 15.11 13.32 0.70
CA ARG A 126 16.33 12.97 -0.01
C ARG A 126 16.35 11.47 -0.27
N ASP A 127 17.31 11.03 -1.09
CA ASP A 127 17.63 9.62 -1.27
C ASP A 127 17.93 8.96 0.08
N MET A 128 17.39 7.77 0.30
CA MET A 128 17.63 7.03 1.54
C MET A 128 17.42 5.54 1.39
N THR A 129 18.22 4.78 2.13
CA THR A 129 18.00 3.36 2.40
C THR A 129 17.46 3.21 3.81
N ILE A 130 16.25 2.67 3.92
CA ILE A 130 15.54 2.40 5.17
C ILE A 130 15.64 0.89 5.41
N GLN A 131 16.49 0.51 6.37
CA GLN A 131 16.50 -0.85 6.88
C GLN A 131 15.53 -0.92 8.06
N LEU A 132 14.37 -1.52 7.84
CA LEU A 132 13.39 -1.70 8.90
C LEU A 132 13.89 -2.75 9.88
N LYS A 133 13.56 -2.56 11.15
CA LYS A 133 13.89 -3.52 12.21
C LYS A 133 12.85 -4.63 12.31
N GLU A 134 11.60 -4.29 12.04
CA GLU A 134 10.44 -5.18 12.01
C GLU A 134 9.55 -4.86 10.81
N GLU A 135 8.56 -5.71 10.49
CA GLU A 135 7.59 -5.40 9.44
C GLU A 135 7.02 -3.97 9.59
N LEU A 136 6.94 -3.24 8.48
CA LEU A 136 6.31 -1.93 8.44
C LEU A 136 4.80 -2.11 8.32
N ILE A 137 4.16 -2.31 9.47
CA ILE A 137 2.70 -2.31 9.61
C ILE A 137 2.20 -0.87 9.63
N MET A 138 1.07 -0.63 8.98
CA MET A 138 0.52 0.71 8.78
C MET A 138 -0.98 0.78 9.05
N ASN A 139 -1.45 2.01 9.25
CA ASN A 139 -2.87 2.33 9.33
C ASN A 139 -3.43 2.63 7.91
N SER A 140 -4.76 2.71 7.78
CA SER A 140 -5.46 3.02 6.53
C SER A 140 -5.14 4.43 6.00
N PHE A 141 -5.47 4.69 4.73
CA PHE A 141 -5.36 6.00 4.07
C PHE A 141 -3.92 6.56 4.01
N LYS A 142 -2.99 5.75 3.49
CA LYS A 142 -1.59 6.13 3.34
C LYS A 142 -1.17 6.04 1.89
N THR A 143 -0.43 7.05 1.45
CA THR A 143 0.36 6.96 0.22
C THR A 143 1.82 7.05 0.59
N ILE A 144 2.62 6.07 0.17
CA ILE A 144 4.08 6.15 0.22
C ILE A 144 4.54 6.47 -1.21
N ASP A 145 5.00 7.70 -1.44
CA ASP A 145 5.35 8.26 -2.74
C ASP A 145 6.87 8.53 -2.82
N GLY A 146 7.59 7.63 -3.48
CA GLY A 146 9.03 7.73 -3.70
C GLY A 146 9.45 8.74 -4.77
N ARG A 147 8.53 9.37 -5.52
CA ARG A 147 8.92 10.27 -6.62
C ARG A 147 9.75 11.45 -6.13
N GLY A 148 10.86 11.70 -6.80
CA GLY A 148 11.80 12.80 -6.49
C GLY A 148 12.93 12.42 -5.54
N ALA A 149 12.99 11.15 -5.10
CA ALA A 149 14.11 10.60 -4.35
C ALA A 149 14.32 9.12 -4.72
N SER A 150 15.54 8.61 -4.60
CA SER A 150 15.84 7.18 -4.66
C SER A 150 15.65 6.58 -3.26
N VAL A 151 14.54 5.86 -3.06
CA VAL A 151 14.15 5.35 -1.75
C VAL A 151 14.17 3.83 -1.77
N HIS A 152 15.03 3.25 -0.95
CA HIS A 152 15.21 1.82 -0.81
C HIS A 152 14.64 1.34 0.53
N ILE A 153 13.76 0.35 0.52
CA ILE A 153 13.38 -0.44 1.71
C ILE A 153 14.07 -1.79 1.55
N ALA A 154 15.13 -2.02 2.32
CA ALA A 154 16.02 -3.14 2.06
C ALA A 154 16.81 -3.66 3.27
N GLY A 155 17.22 -4.93 3.19
CA GLY A 155 18.16 -5.57 4.11
C GLY A 155 17.58 -5.99 5.47
N GLY A 156 16.30 -5.74 5.71
CA GLY A 156 15.50 -6.14 6.86
C GLY A 156 14.10 -6.55 6.43
N PRO A 157 13.12 -6.64 7.34
CA PRO A 157 11.72 -6.83 6.98
C PRO A 157 11.19 -5.68 6.11
N CYS A 158 10.08 -5.89 5.41
CA CYS A 158 9.54 -4.93 4.47
C CYS A 158 8.08 -4.58 4.81
N ILE A 159 7.22 -4.37 3.81
CA ILE A 159 5.91 -3.74 3.98
C ILE A 159 4.82 -4.77 4.28
N THR A 160 3.99 -4.49 5.29
CA THR A 160 2.83 -5.34 5.62
C THR A 160 1.56 -4.50 5.75
N ILE A 161 0.65 -4.67 4.79
CA ILE A 161 -0.66 -4.03 4.72
C ILE A 161 -1.69 -4.99 5.31
N GLN A 162 -1.89 -4.91 6.62
CA GLN A 162 -2.74 -5.86 7.36
C GLN A 162 -4.05 -5.22 7.81
N PHE A 163 -5.19 -5.78 7.39
CA PHE A 163 -6.54 -5.40 7.79
C PHE A 163 -6.86 -3.89 7.65
N VAL A 164 -6.23 -3.23 6.67
CA VAL A 164 -6.42 -1.81 6.38
C VAL A 164 -6.85 -1.58 4.95
N THR A 165 -7.29 -0.36 4.66
CA THR A 165 -7.78 0.02 3.34
C THR A 165 -7.20 1.34 2.85
N ASN A 166 -7.30 1.59 1.54
CA ASN A 166 -6.85 2.82 0.88
C ASN A 166 -5.35 3.04 1.07
N ILE A 167 -4.55 2.16 0.48
CA ILE A 167 -3.10 2.26 0.49
C ILE A 167 -2.57 2.39 -0.94
N ILE A 168 -1.64 3.33 -1.14
CA ILE A 168 -0.87 3.46 -2.38
C ILE A 168 0.61 3.30 -2.03
N ILE A 169 1.29 2.35 -2.68
CA ILE A 169 2.74 2.17 -2.59
C ILE A 169 3.32 2.48 -3.97
N HIS A 170 4.05 3.59 -4.09
CA HIS A 170 4.46 4.10 -5.39
C HIS A 170 5.93 4.53 -5.45
N GLY A 171 6.65 4.06 -6.47
CA GLY A 171 7.98 4.58 -6.82
C GLY A 171 9.10 4.18 -5.86
N LEU A 172 9.01 3.02 -5.21
CA LEU A 172 10.03 2.54 -4.25
C LEU A 172 10.93 1.46 -4.86
N HIS A 173 12.14 1.33 -4.33
CA HIS A 173 12.99 0.14 -4.51
C HIS A 173 12.83 -0.76 -3.28
N ILE A 174 12.28 -1.96 -3.45
CA ILE A 174 11.99 -2.90 -2.36
C ILE A 174 12.76 -4.19 -2.63
N HIS A 175 13.81 -4.46 -1.86
CA HIS A 175 14.68 -5.60 -2.17
C HIS A 175 15.44 -6.13 -0.97
N ASP A 176 15.99 -7.34 -1.08
CA ASP A 176 16.73 -7.98 0.02
C ASP A 176 15.90 -8.06 1.32
N CYS A 177 14.58 -8.22 1.19
CA CYS A 177 13.67 -8.33 2.32
C CYS A 177 13.96 -9.61 3.09
N LYS A 178 13.91 -9.52 4.42
CA LYS A 178 14.23 -10.61 5.34
C LYS A 178 13.10 -10.83 6.33
N GLN A 179 13.12 -11.97 6.98
CA GLN A 179 12.21 -12.24 8.09
C GLN A 179 12.52 -11.29 9.26
N GLY A 180 11.47 -10.79 9.90
CA GLY A 180 11.50 -10.14 11.19
C GLY A 180 10.49 -10.81 12.11
N GLY A 181 10.36 -10.34 13.34
CA GLY A 181 9.31 -10.73 14.25
C GLY A 181 9.84 -11.23 15.59
N ASN A 182 8.95 -11.86 16.35
CA ASN A 182 9.13 -12.12 17.78
C ASN A 182 9.39 -10.82 18.55
N ALA A 183 8.61 -9.80 18.21
CA ALA A 183 8.73 -8.45 18.73
C ALA A 183 7.34 -7.79 18.85
N MET A 184 7.28 -6.77 19.70
CA MET A 184 6.14 -5.86 19.72
C MET A 184 6.29 -4.85 18.57
N VAL A 185 5.23 -4.67 17.78
CA VAL A 185 5.21 -3.73 16.65
C VAL A 185 3.99 -2.84 16.72
N ARG A 186 4.18 -1.54 16.54
CA ARG A 186 3.11 -0.54 16.51
C ARG A 186 2.48 -0.45 15.11
N ASP A 187 1.15 -0.44 15.07
CA ASP A 187 0.35 -0.31 13.84
C ASP A 187 -0.52 0.96 13.81
N SER A 188 -0.74 1.59 14.96
CA SER A 188 -1.46 2.87 15.11
C SER A 188 -0.92 3.67 16.29
N PRO A 189 -1.31 4.95 16.49
CA PRO A 189 -0.80 5.74 17.61
C PRO A 189 -1.21 5.15 18.97
N ARG A 190 -2.27 4.32 19.00
CA ARG A 190 -2.88 3.81 20.24
C ARG A 190 -2.78 2.29 20.40
N HIS A 191 -2.30 1.57 19.39
CA HIS A 191 -2.20 0.12 19.43
C HIS A 191 -0.83 -0.35 18.94
N TYR A 192 -0.32 -1.39 19.60
CA TYR A 192 0.83 -2.17 19.20
C TYR A 192 0.63 -3.60 19.71
N GLY A 193 1.12 -4.59 18.96
CA GLY A 193 0.85 -6.01 19.24
C GLY A 193 2.08 -6.88 19.03
N TRP A 194 2.03 -8.09 19.59
CA TRP A 194 3.08 -9.09 19.37
C TRP A 194 2.99 -9.63 17.94
N ARG A 195 4.13 -9.68 17.25
CA ARG A 195 4.28 -10.22 15.90
C ARG A 195 5.14 -11.47 15.94
N THR A 196 4.65 -12.54 15.34
CA THR A 196 5.46 -13.74 15.06
C THR A 196 6.40 -13.47 13.90
N THR A 197 7.27 -14.42 13.61
CA THR A 197 8.18 -14.35 12.47
C THR A 197 7.40 -14.12 11.17
N SER A 198 7.79 -13.11 10.39
CA SER A 198 7.28 -12.85 9.05
C SER A 198 8.00 -13.68 8.00
N ASP A 199 7.39 -13.85 6.83
CA ASP A 199 7.96 -14.65 5.74
C ASP A 199 9.10 -13.92 5.01
N GLY A 200 9.10 -12.59 5.07
CA GLY A 200 10.10 -11.73 4.46
C GLY A 200 9.77 -11.35 3.01
N ASP A 201 8.48 -11.13 2.76
CA ASP A 201 7.96 -10.61 1.50
C ASP A 201 8.33 -9.14 1.27
N GLY A 202 8.33 -8.70 0.02
CA GLY A 202 8.46 -7.27 -0.31
C GLY A 202 7.26 -6.44 0.15
N VAL A 203 6.07 -6.82 -0.32
CA VAL A 203 4.78 -6.22 0.04
C VAL A 203 3.79 -7.33 0.36
N SER A 204 3.47 -7.51 1.64
CA SER A 204 2.46 -8.47 2.10
C SER A 204 1.12 -7.77 2.32
N ILE A 205 0.06 -8.22 1.66
CA ILE A 205 -1.31 -7.70 1.75
C ILE A 205 -2.19 -8.77 2.40
N PHE A 206 -2.58 -8.51 3.65
CA PHE A 206 -3.28 -9.47 4.49
C PHE A 206 -4.65 -8.94 4.89
N GLY A 207 -5.72 -9.47 4.26
CA GLY A 207 -7.09 -9.00 4.47
C GLY A 207 -7.30 -7.50 4.18
N GLY A 208 -6.51 -6.93 3.27
CA GLY A 208 -6.56 -5.52 2.90
C GLY A 208 -7.48 -5.24 1.71
N SER A 209 -7.91 -3.99 1.54
CA SER A 209 -8.75 -3.61 0.38
C SER A 209 -8.49 -2.22 -0.14
N HIS A 210 -8.78 -1.98 -1.43
CA HIS A 210 -8.48 -0.70 -2.10
C HIS A 210 -6.99 -0.37 -2.00
N ILE A 211 -6.19 -1.21 -2.63
CA ILE A 211 -4.72 -1.14 -2.58
C ILE A 211 -4.17 -0.98 -3.99
N TRP A 212 -3.19 -0.10 -4.13
CA TRP A 212 -2.49 0.11 -5.39
C TRP A 212 -0.99 0.07 -5.18
N VAL A 213 -0.34 -0.93 -5.79
CA VAL A 213 1.12 -1.09 -5.79
C VAL A 213 1.61 -0.74 -7.20
N ASP A 214 2.27 0.40 -7.34
CA ASP A 214 2.55 1.01 -8.65
C ASP A 214 4.00 1.49 -8.82
N HIS A 215 4.64 1.27 -9.97
CA HIS A 215 5.97 1.83 -10.26
C HIS A 215 7.08 1.47 -9.25
N ASN A 216 6.97 0.33 -8.57
CA ASN A 216 8.01 -0.14 -7.65
C ASN A 216 8.99 -1.06 -8.38
N SER A 217 10.25 -1.03 -7.97
CA SER A 217 11.25 -2.02 -8.35
C SER A 217 11.39 -3.05 -7.23
N LEU A 218 11.05 -4.31 -7.49
CA LEU A 218 11.09 -5.38 -6.49
C LEU A 218 12.05 -6.51 -6.90
N SER A 219 12.88 -6.98 -5.97
CA SER A 219 13.80 -8.09 -6.25
C SER A 219 14.36 -8.78 -5.00
N ASN A 220 14.81 -10.03 -5.13
CA ASN A 220 15.63 -10.74 -4.13
C ASN A 220 15.08 -10.68 -2.69
N CYS A 221 13.78 -10.86 -2.50
CA CYS A 221 13.18 -10.97 -1.16
C CYS A 221 13.40 -12.38 -0.58
N LYS A 222 13.02 -12.60 0.68
CA LYS A 222 13.21 -13.92 1.31
C LYS A 222 12.16 -14.92 0.84
N ASP A 223 10.90 -14.49 0.72
CA ASP A 223 9.80 -15.32 0.23
C ASP A 223 9.09 -14.71 -0.99
N GLY A 224 7.98 -13.99 -0.86
CA GLY A 224 7.27 -13.34 -1.97
C GLY A 224 7.81 -11.96 -2.37
N LEU A 225 7.53 -11.45 -3.58
CA LEU A 225 7.68 -10.00 -3.85
C LEU A 225 6.40 -9.25 -3.48
N ILE A 226 5.25 -9.69 -3.99
CA ILE A 226 3.93 -9.12 -3.65
C ILE A 226 2.96 -10.25 -3.37
N ASP A 227 2.49 -10.36 -2.14
CA ASP A 227 1.55 -11.40 -1.74
C ASP A 227 0.23 -10.77 -1.31
N ALA A 228 -0.89 -11.29 -1.80
CA ALA A 228 -2.23 -10.86 -1.42
C ALA A 228 -3.06 -12.06 -0.99
N ILE A 229 -3.41 -12.10 0.29
CA ILE A 229 -4.03 -13.27 0.92
C ILE A 229 -5.12 -12.87 1.93
N TYR A 230 -5.80 -13.85 2.49
CA TYR A 230 -6.73 -13.69 3.61
C TYR A 230 -7.92 -12.75 3.33
N GLY A 231 -8.55 -12.92 2.16
CA GLY A 231 -9.72 -12.17 1.73
C GLY A 231 -9.42 -10.77 1.20
N SER A 232 -8.16 -10.51 0.82
CA SER A 232 -7.78 -9.25 0.21
C SER A 232 -8.44 -9.06 -1.16
N THR A 233 -8.85 -7.83 -1.50
CA THR A 233 -9.60 -7.56 -2.73
C THR A 233 -9.52 -6.08 -3.14
N ALA A 234 -10.06 -5.72 -4.31
CA ALA A 234 -9.96 -4.37 -4.86
C ALA A 234 -8.50 -3.88 -4.94
N ILE A 235 -7.65 -4.69 -5.61
CA ILE A 235 -6.21 -4.43 -5.73
C ILE A 235 -5.85 -4.16 -7.18
N THR A 236 -4.95 -3.20 -7.41
CA THR A 236 -4.23 -3.06 -8.68
C THR A 236 -2.73 -3.15 -8.42
N ILE A 237 -2.04 -3.96 -9.21
CA ILE A 237 -0.58 -4.08 -9.23
C ILE A 237 -0.16 -3.67 -10.64
N SER A 238 0.48 -2.52 -10.79
CA SER A 238 0.78 -1.97 -12.11
C SER A 238 2.18 -1.37 -12.24
N ASN A 239 2.74 -1.38 -13.45
CA ASN A 239 4.01 -0.72 -13.74
C ASN A 239 5.19 -1.11 -12.85
N ASN A 240 5.14 -2.27 -12.18
CA ASN A 240 6.20 -2.68 -11.28
C ASN A 240 7.27 -3.45 -12.07
N HIS A 241 8.53 -3.21 -11.75
CA HIS A 241 9.66 -3.96 -12.30
C HIS A 241 10.10 -5.03 -11.31
N MET A 242 9.69 -6.27 -11.55
CA MET A 242 9.95 -7.42 -10.68
C MET A 242 11.00 -8.34 -11.31
N THR A 243 12.15 -8.50 -10.66
CA THR A 243 13.28 -9.28 -11.23
C THR A 243 14.07 -10.03 -10.18
N HIS A 244 14.93 -10.97 -10.63
CA HIS A 244 15.89 -11.68 -9.77
C HIS A 244 15.25 -12.33 -8.54
N HIS A 245 14.14 -13.05 -8.76
CA HIS A 245 13.36 -13.64 -7.69
C HIS A 245 12.53 -14.83 -8.21
N ASP A 246 12.31 -15.84 -7.37
CA ASP A 246 11.61 -17.08 -7.75
C ASP A 246 10.09 -16.97 -7.51
N LYS A 247 9.69 -16.72 -6.25
CA LYS A 247 8.28 -16.59 -5.86
C LYS A 247 7.80 -15.16 -6.01
N VAL A 248 7.44 -14.76 -7.24
CA VAL A 248 7.12 -13.36 -7.56
C VAL A 248 5.86 -12.88 -6.84
N MET A 249 4.75 -13.59 -7.01
CA MET A 249 3.45 -13.11 -6.52
C MET A 249 2.56 -14.29 -6.11
N LEU A 250 2.02 -14.25 -4.89
CA LEU A 250 0.99 -15.17 -4.41
C LEU A 250 -0.36 -14.46 -4.28
N LEU A 251 -1.40 -14.98 -4.94
CA LEU A 251 -2.77 -14.48 -4.85
C LEU A 251 -3.67 -15.58 -4.29
N GLY A 252 -3.92 -15.54 -2.97
CA GLY A 252 -4.59 -16.59 -2.23
C GLY A 252 -3.61 -17.64 -1.66
N HIS A 253 -3.76 -17.98 -0.38
CA HIS A 253 -2.78 -18.76 0.38
C HIS A 253 -3.20 -20.19 0.71
N SER A 254 -4.46 -20.54 0.50
CA SER A 254 -4.98 -21.85 0.88
C SER A 254 -6.17 -22.26 0.03
N ASP A 255 -6.11 -23.48 -0.50
CA ASP A 255 -7.20 -24.12 -1.29
C ASP A 255 -8.54 -24.18 -0.53
N SER A 256 -8.49 -24.09 0.80
CA SER A 256 -9.65 -24.19 1.68
C SER A 256 -10.19 -22.82 2.14
N TYR A 257 -9.48 -21.73 1.89
CA TYR A 257 -9.84 -20.43 2.46
C TYR A 257 -10.90 -19.72 1.62
N MET A 258 -12.16 -19.93 1.99
CA MET A 258 -13.32 -19.53 1.19
C MET A 258 -13.48 -18.01 0.98
N LYS A 259 -12.90 -17.15 1.83
CA LYS A 259 -13.01 -15.69 1.64
C LYS A 259 -12.20 -15.21 0.43
N ASP A 260 -11.15 -15.95 0.02
CA ASP A 260 -10.35 -15.61 -1.17
C ASP A 260 -11.17 -15.75 -2.47
N LYS A 261 -12.34 -16.39 -2.46
CA LYS A 261 -13.25 -16.42 -3.62
C LYS A 261 -13.75 -15.04 -4.07
N ASN A 262 -13.70 -14.05 -3.18
CA ASN A 262 -14.10 -12.67 -3.47
C ASN A 262 -12.89 -11.78 -3.85
N MET A 263 -11.70 -12.37 -3.98
CA MET A 263 -10.49 -11.64 -4.36
C MET A 263 -10.63 -11.12 -5.79
N GLN A 264 -10.33 -9.84 -5.97
CA GLN A 264 -10.33 -9.17 -7.27
C GLN A 264 -9.06 -8.34 -7.38
N VAL A 265 -8.20 -8.72 -8.32
CA VAL A 265 -6.87 -8.12 -8.53
C VAL A 265 -6.69 -7.83 -10.01
N THR A 266 -6.20 -6.63 -10.32
CA THR A 266 -5.74 -6.27 -11.67
C THR A 266 -4.22 -6.27 -11.68
N ILE A 267 -3.63 -7.00 -12.62
CA ILE A 267 -2.19 -6.95 -12.92
C ILE A 267 -2.05 -6.38 -14.32
N ALA A 268 -1.36 -5.24 -14.48
CA ALA A 268 -1.27 -4.57 -15.78
C ALA A 268 0.00 -3.72 -15.92
N PHE A 269 0.55 -3.70 -17.15
CA PHE A 269 1.77 -2.96 -17.52
C PHE A 269 3.01 -3.40 -16.75
#